data_AF-A0A7S0RN29-F1
#
_entry.id   AF-A0A7S0RN29-F1
#
_cell.length_a   1.000
_cell.length_b   1.000
_cell.length_c   1.000
_cell.angle_alpha   90.00
_cell.angle_beta   90.00
_cell.angle_gamma   90.00
#
_symmetry.space_group_name_H-M   'P 1'
#
loop_
_entity.id
_entity.type
_entity.pdbx_description
1 polymer ?
#
loop_
_entity_poly.entity_id
_entity_poly.type
_entity_poly.pdbx_seq_one_letter_code
_entity_poly.pdbx_strand_id
1 'polypeptide(L)'
;PESVAGKEEEEVVKVLVGAFNDAWKSPTAVIVLDDLERLLALSSDGGEAAGSYHRRALQVLLTLGKQRPPHGHRLLVIGTTALPGQQLRALQLAGEGGVFQVALEVAPLDGEEVRAL
;
A
#
# COMPACT_ATOMS: atom_id res chain seq x y z
N PRO A 1 2.72 13.99 4.16
CA PRO A 1 3.49 12.89 3.54
C PRO A 1 4.40 13.40 2.41
N GLU A 2 5.53 14.03 2.77
CA GLU A 2 6.52 14.53 1.78
C GLU A 2 7.68 13.54 1.55
N SER A 3 7.97 12.61 2.47
CA SER A 3 9.31 12.03 2.61
C SER A 3 9.45 10.55 2.20
N VAL A 4 8.99 10.15 1.00
CA VAL A 4 9.35 8.81 0.46
C VAL A 4 9.72 8.78 -1.03
N ALA A 5 9.45 9.84 -1.82
CA ALA A 5 9.97 9.89 -3.19
C ALA A 5 11.50 9.91 -3.21
N GLY A 6 12.09 9.09 -4.08
CA GLY A 6 13.52 9.09 -4.34
C GLY A 6 14.35 8.49 -3.22
N LYS A 7 13.72 7.81 -2.25
CA LYS A 7 14.43 7.04 -1.23
C LYS A 7 14.97 5.74 -1.81
N GLU A 8 16.14 5.35 -1.33
CA GLU A 8 16.66 4.01 -1.58
C GLU A 8 15.71 2.96 -0.99
N GLU A 9 15.63 1.80 -1.64
CA GLU A 9 14.74 0.70 -1.23
C GLU A 9 14.88 0.33 0.26
N GLU A 10 16.10 0.35 0.76
CA GLU A 10 16.42 0.01 2.16
C GLU A 10 15.80 1.00 3.15
N GLU A 11 15.68 2.27 2.78
CA GLU A 11 15.03 3.26 3.63
C GLU A 11 13.52 3.06 3.69
N VAL A 12 12.90 2.71 2.55
CA VAL A 12 11.48 2.32 2.49
C VAL A 12 11.20 1.11 3.37
N VAL A 13 12.04 0.08 3.30
CA VAL A 13 11.94 -1.12 4.15
C VAL A 13 11.98 -0.74 5.63
N LYS A 14 12.92 0.13 6.04
CA LYS A 14 13.02 0.58 7.44
C LYS A 14 11.77 1.33 7.89
N VAL A 15 11.23 2.21 7.04
CA VAL A 15 9.99 2.94 7.33
C VAL A 15 8.82 1.98 7.53
N LEU A 16 8.64 1.00 6.63
CA LEU A 16 7.58 -0.01 6.73
C LEU A 16 7.72 -0.84 8.02
N VAL A 17 8.90 -1.38 8.29
CA VAL A 17 9.15 -2.19 9.49
C VAL A 17 8.92 -1.36 10.76
N GLY A 18 9.40 -0.11 10.78
CA GLY A 18 9.18 0.81 11.89
C GLY A 18 7.70 1.06 12.16
N ALA A 19 6.92 1.39 11.12
CA ALA A 19 5.49 1.65 11.24
C ALA A 19 4.71 0.46 11.82
N PHE A 20 4.96 -0.76 11.34
CA PHE A 20 4.30 -1.96 11.87
C PHE A 20 4.73 -2.28 13.30
N ASN A 21 6.03 -2.15 13.62
CA ASN A 21 6.53 -2.36 14.98
C ASN A 21 5.91 -1.39 15.98
N ASP A 22 5.72 -0.13 15.59
CA ASP A 22 5.08 0.87 16.45
C ASP A 22 3.58 0.63 16.59
N ALA A 23 2.91 0.23 15.50
CA ALA A 23 1.50 -0.12 15.53
C ALA A 23 1.20 -1.31 16.46
N TRP A 24 2.06 -2.35 16.47
CA TRP A 24 1.87 -3.52 17.34
C TRP A 24 2.00 -3.21 18.84
N LYS A 25 2.64 -2.10 19.23
CA LYS A 25 2.71 -1.68 20.64
C LYS A 25 1.38 -1.13 21.16
N SER A 26 0.49 -0.72 20.27
CA SER A 26 -0.79 -0.07 20.64
C SER A 26 -1.95 -1.09 20.63
N PRO A 27 -2.87 -1.07 21.61
CA PRO A 27 -4.05 -1.95 21.62
C PRO A 27 -4.97 -1.76 20.41
N THR A 28 -4.98 -0.58 19.82
CA THR A 28 -5.68 -0.28 18.56
C THR A 28 -4.83 0.72 17.77
N ALA A 29 -4.50 0.38 16.53
CA ALA A 29 -3.66 1.19 15.64
C ALA A 29 -4.20 1.21 14.21
N VAL A 30 -3.89 2.29 13.50
CA VAL A 30 -4.18 2.45 12.06
C VAL A 30 -2.88 2.84 11.36
N ILE A 31 -2.54 2.14 10.27
CA ILE A 31 -1.47 2.52 9.35
C ILE A 31 -2.11 2.98 8.05
N VAL A 32 -1.70 4.14 7.56
CA VAL A 32 -2.08 4.64 6.23
C VAL A 32 -0.85 4.59 5.32
N LEU A 33 -0.92 3.75 4.30
CA LEU A 33 0.07 3.61 3.24
C LEU A 33 -0.43 4.42 2.04
N ASP A 34 -0.01 5.67 1.97
CA ASP A 34 -0.44 6.59 0.93
C ASP A 34 0.44 6.44 -0.33
N ASP A 35 -0.20 6.51 -1.51
CA ASP A 35 0.46 6.48 -2.83
C ASP A 35 1.42 5.28 -2.97
N LEU A 36 0.83 4.07 -3.04
CA LEU A 36 1.57 2.80 -3.10
C LEU A 36 2.58 2.75 -4.26
N GLU A 37 2.29 3.44 -5.36
CA GLU A 37 3.16 3.59 -6.52
C GLU A 37 4.46 4.26 -6.14
N ARG A 38 4.35 5.42 -5.50
CA ARG A 38 5.51 6.18 -5.04
C ARG A 38 6.24 5.45 -3.92
N LEU A 39 5.51 4.81 -3.00
CA LEU A 39 6.08 4.06 -1.89
C LEU A 39 6.91 2.87 -2.36
N LEU A 40 6.44 2.15 -3.39
CA LEU A 40 7.05 0.91 -3.89
C LEU A 40 7.83 1.13 -5.20
N ALA A 41 7.95 2.36 -5.66
CA ALA A 41 8.49 2.74 -6.96
C ALA A 41 7.86 1.92 -8.12
N LEU A 42 6.54 1.74 -8.09
CA LEU A 42 5.80 1.08 -9.16
C LEU A 42 5.59 2.08 -10.30
N SER A 43 6.04 1.74 -11.50
CA SER A 43 5.70 2.47 -12.71
C SER A 43 4.36 2.00 -13.27
N SER A 44 3.59 2.95 -13.79
CA SER A 44 2.34 2.75 -14.52
C SER A 44 2.55 2.27 -15.97
N ASP A 45 3.79 2.30 -16.43
CA ASP A 45 4.14 2.24 -17.84
C ASP A 45 4.38 0.77 -18.20
N GLY A 46 3.43 0.11 -18.85
CA GLY A 46 3.44 -1.33 -19.15
C GLY A 46 4.51 -1.83 -20.15
N GLY A 47 5.67 -1.16 -20.27
CA GLY A 47 6.81 -1.58 -21.10
C GLY A 47 7.87 -2.42 -20.34
N GLU A 48 9.02 -2.72 -20.94
CA GLU A 48 10.11 -3.45 -20.26
C GLU A 48 10.73 -2.67 -19.07
N ALA A 49 10.50 -1.35 -19.01
CA ALA A 49 10.75 -0.48 -17.86
C ALA A 49 9.71 -0.62 -16.71
N ALA A 50 8.68 -1.46 -16.88
CA ALA A 50 7.72 -1.87 -15.83
C ALA A 50 8.34 -2.77 -14.74
N GLY A 51 9.64 -3.07 -14.84
CA GLY A 51 10.31 -4.10 -14.04
C GLY A 51 11.05 -3.59 -12.81
N SER A 52 11.27 -2.29 -12.64
CA SER A 52 11.96 -1.75 -11.47
C SER A 52 10.95 -1.26 -10.44
N TYR A 53 10.75 -2.06 -9.41
CA TYR A 53 10.07 -1.67 -8.20
C TYR A 53 10.92 -2.10 -7.01
N HIS A 54 10.64 -1.54 -5.85
CA HIS A 54 11.25 -1.93 -4.59
C HIS A 54 10.76 -3.34 -4.17
N ARG A 55 11.34 -4.38 -4.77
CA ARG A 55 11.01 -5.80 -4.53
C ARG A 55 11.05 -6.19 -3.06
N ARG A 56 12.07 -5.75 -2.34
CA ARG A 56 12.21 -5.98 -0.89
C ARG A 56 11.15 -5.24 -0.11
N ALA A 57 10.87 -3.98 -0.44
CA ALA A 57 9.80 -3.22 0.22
C ALA A 57 8.43 -3.87 -0.01
N LEU A 58 8.15 -4.31 -1.24
CA LEU A 58 6.94 -5.07 -1.56
C LEU A 58 6.88 -6.36 -0.75
N GLN A 59 7.95 -7.17 -0.75
CA GLN A 59 7.96 -8.43 -0.01
C GLN A 59 7.80 -8.23 1.51
N VAL A 60 8.38 -7.17 2.06
CA VAL A 60 8.21 -6.77 3.47
C VAL A 60 6.76 -6.41 3.73
N LEU A 61 6.14 -5.58 2.88
CA LEU A 61 4.71 -5.25 2.99
C LEU A 61 3.83 -6.50 2.89
N LEU A 62 4.09 -7.40 1.94
CA LEU A 62 3.39 -8.68 1.78
C LEU A 62 3.49 -9.56 3.03
N THR A 63 4.63 -9.51 3.70
CA THR A 63 4.89 -10.30 4.91
C THR A 63 4.21 -9.68 6.12
N LEU A 64 4.47 -8.39 6.39
CA LEU A 64 3.95 -7.67 7.55
C LEU A 64 2.43 -7.52 7.50
N GLY A 65 1.86 -7.24 6.32
CA GLY A 65 0.43 -7.08 6.14
C GLY A 65 -0.39 -8.37 6.35
N LYS A 66 0.25 -9.55 6.28
CA LYS A 66 -0.38 -10.85 6.59
C LYS A 66 -0.16 -11.29 8.04
N GLN A 67 0.69 -10.62 8.80
CA GLN A 67 0.92 -10.96 10.20
C GLN A 67 -0.25 -10.48 11.06
N ARG A 68 -0.72 -11.36 11.95
CA ARG A 68 -1.74 -11.00 12.93
C ARG A 68 -1.11 -10.11 14.01
N PRO A 69 -1.78 -9.03 14.43
CA PRO A 69 -1.31 -8.24 15.56
C PRO A 69 -1.24 -9.10 16.84
N PRO A 70 -0.49 -8.67 17.87
CA PRO A 70 -0.42 -9.36 19.15
C PRO A 70 -1.81 -9.64 19.75
N HIS A 71 -1.90 -10.65 20.60
CA HIS A 71 -3.19 -11.03 21.21
C HIS A 71 -3.83 -9.84 21.94
N GLY A 72 -5.09 -9.56 21.62
CA GLY A 72 -5.84 -8.43 22.18
C GLY A 72 -5.62 -7.09 21.48
N HIS A 73 -4.76 -7.03 20.47
CA HIS A 73 -4.50 -5.82 19.68
C HIS A 73 -5.30 -5.84 18.36
N ARG A 74 -5.64 -4.66 17.86
CA ARG A 74 -6.31 -4.47 16.56
C ARG A 74 -5.49 -3.54 15.67
N LEU A 75 -5.32 -3.93 14.42
CA LEU A 75 -4.61 -3.15 13.41
C LEU A 75 -5.48 -3.02 12.16
N LEU A 76 -5.68 -1.79 11.70
CA LEU A 76 -6.26 -1.48 10.39
C LEU A 76 -5.16 -0.91 9.50
N VAL A 77 -5.00 -1.44 8.29
CA VAL A 77 -4.08 -0.91 7.28
C VAL A 77 -4.90 -0.42 6.09
N ILE A 78 -4.74 0.85 5.72
CA ILE A 78 -5.40 1.47 4.56
C ILE A 78 -4.31 1.80 3.55
N GLY A 79 -4.48 1.33 2.32
CA GLY A 79 -3.64 1.70 1.17
C GLY A 79 -4.39 2.62 0.22
N THR A 80 -3.75 3.68 -0.28
CA THR A 80 -4.25 4.47 -1.42
C THR A 80 -3.39 4.21 -2.64
N THR A 81 -4.02 4.16 -3.81
CA THR A 81 -3.33 3.89 -5.06
C THR A 81 -4.19 4.37 -6.23
N ALA A 82 -3.53 4.86 -7.27
CA ALA A 82 -4.09 5.13 -8.58
C ALA A 82 -3.89 3.95 -9.56
N LEU A 83 -3.23 2.86 -9.14
CA LEU A 83 -3.05 1.68 -9.99
C LEU A 83 -4.37 0.96 -10.26
N PRO A 84 -4.57 0.44 -11.47
CA PRO A 84 -5.71 -0.40 -11.79
C PRO A 84 -5.75 -1.66 -10.91
N GLY A 85 -6.96 -2.11 -10.56
CA GLY A 85 -7.15 -3.29 -9.72
C GLY A 85 -6.50 -4.58 -10.27
N GLN A 86 -6.30 -4.70 -11.59
CA GLN A 86 -5.57 -5.82 -12.20
C GLN A 86 -4.09 -5.83 -11.79
N GLN A 87 -3.44 -4.67 -11.72
CA GLN A 87 -2.04 -4.54 -11.35
C GLN A 87 -1.84 -4.84 -9.86
N LEU A 88 -2.77 -4.41 -9.01
CA LEU A 88 -2.75 -4.76 -7.58
C LEU A 88 -2.86 -6.26 -7.33
N ARG A 89 -3.64 -6.99 -8.15
CA ARG A 89 -3.73 -8.45 -8.08
C ARG A 89 -2.43 -9.12 -8.53
N ALA A 90 -1.81 -8.62 -9.60
CA ALA A 90 -0.53 -9.12 -10.09
C ALA A 90 0.59 -9.00 -9.03
N LEU A 91 0.52 -7.95 -8.20
CA LEU A 91 1.45 -7.71 -7.09
C LEU A 91 1.03 -8.39 -5.77
N GLN A 92 -0.04 -9.17 -5.76
CA GLN A 92 -0.63 -9.78 -4.55
C GLN A 92 -0.98 -8.77 -3.44
N LEU A 93 -1.22 -7.52 -3.81
CA LEU A 93 -1.71 -6.50 -2.90
C LEU A 93 -3.21 -6.67 -2.68
N ALA A 94 -3.97 -6.99 -3.74
CA ALA A 94 -5.42 -7.22 -3.69
C ALA A 94 -5.81 -8.57 -4.29
N GLY A 95 -7.06 -8.99 -4.08
CA GLY A 95 -7.61 -10.25 -4.59
C GLY A 95 -7.42 -11.43 -3.64
N GLU A 96 -7.65 -12.64 -4.15
CA GLU A 96 -7.54 -13.87 -3.34
C GLU A 96 -6.11 -14.07 -2.85
N GLY A 97 -5.94 -14.20 -1.53
CA GLY A 97 -4.61 -14.32 -0.90
C GLY A 97 -3.78 -13.03 -0.90
N GLY A 98 -4.36 -11.89 -1.30
CA GLY A 98 -3.73 -10.58 -1.24
C GLY A 98 -3.53 -10.06 0.20
N VAL A 99 -2.73 -9.01 0.35
CA VAL A 99 -2.52 -8.33 1.65
C VAL A 99 -3.74 -7.56 2.11
N PHE A 100 -4.38 -6.82 1.20
CA PHE A 100 -5.56 -6.03 1.51
C PHE A 100 -6.79 -6.92 1.37
N GLN A 101 -7.56 -7.03 2.46
CA GLN A 101 -8.78 -7.85 2.49
C GLN A 101 -9.89 -7.27 1.63
N VAL A 102 -9.90 -5.93 1.47
CA VAL A 102 -10.90 -5.20 0.70
C VAL A 102 -10.16 -4.19 -0.17
N ALA A 103 -10.57 -4.10 -1.44
CA ALA A 103 -10.18 -3.04 -2.36
C ALA A 103 -11.46 -2.32 -2.79
N LEU A 104 -11.51 -1.01 -2.58
CA LEU A 104 -12.64 -0.17 -2.93
C LEU A 104 -12.21 0.78 -4.05
N GLU A 105 -12.93 0.73 -5.17
CA GLU A 105 -12.73 1.63 -6.29
C GLU A 105 -13.44 2.95 -6.01
N VAL A 106 -12.69 4.05 -6.07
CA VAL A 106 -13.23 5.40 -5.92
C VAL A 106 -13.41 5.96 -7.33
N ALA A 107 -14.64 5.96 -7.81
CA ALA A 107 -14.96 6.53 -9.11
C ALA A 107 -14.67 8.04 -9.10
N PRO A 108 -14.09 8.61 -10.17
CA PRO A 108 -14.03 10.05 -10.32
C PRO A 108 -15.46 10.58 -10.41
N LEU A 109 -15.66 11.81 -9.93
CA LEU A 109 -16.94 12.48 -10.09
C LEU A 109 -17.27 12.63 -11.57
N ASP A 110 -18.51 12.33 -11.94
CA ASP A 110 -18.97 12.59 -13.30
C ASP A 110 -19.32 14.08 -13.49
N GLY A 111 -19.53 14.48 -14.76
CA GLY A 111 -19.79 15.88 -15.09
C GLY A 111 -21.12 16.41 -14.54
N GLU A 112 -22.06 15.56 -14.15
CA GLU A 112 -23.32 15.96 -13.53
C GLU A 112 -23.15 16.12 -12.02
N GLU A 113 -22.45 15.20 -11.36
CA GLU A 113 -22.10 15.27 -9.94
C GLU A 113 -21.27 16.53 -9.63
N VAL A 114 -20.31 16.87 -10.47
CA VAL A 114 -19.50 18.10 -10.31
C VAL A 114 -20.38 19.36 -10.41
N ARG A 115 -21.43 19.36 -11.24
CA ARG A 115 -22.35 20.50 -11.38
C ARG A 115 -23.33 20.63 -10.21
N ALA A 116 -23.49 19.59 -9.41
CA ALA A 116 -24.40 19.54 -8.27
C ALA A 116 -23.72 19.93 -6.94
N LEU A 117 -22.39 20.11 -6.93
CA LEU A 117 -21.58 20.61 -5.81
C LEU A 117 -21.56 22.14 -5.77
#